data_AF-A0A7W9HJH2-F1
#
_entry.id   AF-A0A7W9HJH2-F1
#
_cell.length_a   1.000
_cell.length_b   1.000
_cell.length_c   1.000
_cell.angle_alpha   90.00
_cell.angle_beta   90.00
_cell.angle_gamma   90.00
#
_symmetry.space_group_name_H-M   'P 1'
#
loop_
_entity.id
_entity.type
_entity.pdbx_description
1 polymer ?
#
loop_
_entity_poly.entity_id
_entity_poly.type
_entity_poly.pdbx_seq_one_letter_code
_entity_poly.pdbx_strand_id
1 'polypeptide(L)' 'MAAPLRTVAGSGGDPLAEAIELTKRLKLPYIRRSLTDLIPTAKAQRWDPAEVVRVLLAEALAHIR' A
#
# COMPACT_ATOMS: atom_id res chain seq x y z
N MET A 1 18.45 9.61 -15.51
CA MET A 1 18.42 8.19 -15.07
C MET A 1 17.88 8.16 -13.65
N ALA A 2 16.62 7.76 -13.47
CA ALA A 2 16.07 7.53 -12.13
C ALA A 2 16.83 6.34 -11.53
N ALA A 3 17.49 6.56 -10.37
CA ALA A 3 18.11 5.46 -9.65
C ALA A 3 17.06 4.37 -9.39
N PRO A 4 17.37 3.08 -9.61
CA PRO A 4 16.43 2.02 -9.30
C PRO A 4 16.04 2.19 -7.84
N LEU A 5 14.73 2.27 -7.58
CA LEU A 5 14.22 2.26 -6.22
C LEU A 5 14.89 1.07 -5.54
N ARG A 6 15.78 1.36 -4.57
CA ARG A 6 16.39 0.35 -3.73
C ARG A 6 15.26 -0.57 -3.32
N THR A 7 15.32 -1.84 -3.72
CA THR A 7 14.42 -2.84 -3.15
C THR A 7 14.71 -2.76 -1.66
N VAL A 8 13.82 -2.13 -0.91
CA VAL A 8 13.89 -2.21 0.55
C VAL A 8 13.70 -3.69 0.79
N ALA A 9 14.80 -4.39 1.13
CA ALA A 9 14.69 -5.69 1.73
C ALA A 9 13.89 -5.44 3.01
N GLY A 10 12.59 -5.71 2.93
CA GLY A 10 11.71 -5.74 4.10
C GLY A 10 12.34 -6.65 5.13
N SER A 11 12.07 -6.38 6.39
CA SER A 11 12.70 -7.06 7.52
C SER A 11 12.23 -8.51 7.59
N GLY A 12 12.73 -9.41 6.73
CA GLY A 12 12.47 -10.86 6.77
C GLY A 12 11.00 -11.32 6.74
N GLY A 13 10.03 -10.41 6.71
CA GLY A 13 8.62 -10.67 6.96
C GLY A 13 7.75 -10.44 5.73
N ASP A 14 6.45 -10.76 5.87
CA ASP A 14 5.45 -10.51 4.85
C ASP A 14 5.28 -8.99 4.61
N PRO A 15 5.59 -8.46 3.41
CA PRO A 15 5.49 -7.03 3.12
C PRO A 15 4.07 -6.47 3.31
N LEU A 16 3.03 -7.29 3.12
CA LEU A 16 1.65 -6.88 3.37
C LEU A 16 1.40 -6.70 4.86
N ALA A 17 1.83 -7.64 5.70
CA ALA A 17 1.77 -7.50 7.15
C ALA A 17 2.54 -6.26 7.66
N GLU A 18 3.74 -6.01 7.13
CA GLU A 18 4.51 -4.80 7.47
C GLU A 18 3.75 -3.51 7.10
N ALA A 19 3.17 -3.46 5.90
CA ALA A 19 2.34 -2.33 5.48
C ALA A 19 1.11 -2.12 6.38
N ILE A 20 0.45 -3.20 6.80
CA ILE A 20 -0.66 -3.14 7.76
C ILE A 20 -0.21 -2.52 9.08
N GLU A 21 0.93 -2.93 9.65
CA GLU A 21 1.46 -2.35 10.89
C GLU A 21 1.82 -0.86 10.73
N LEU A 22 2.38 -0.47 9.59
CA LEU A 22 2.64 0.95 9.30
C LEU A 22 1.35 1.77 9.28
N THR A 23 0.28 1.27 8.65
CA THR A 23 -1.02 1.98 8.65
C THR A 23 -1.64 2.11 10.04
N LYS A 24 -1.39 1.15 10.96
CA LYS A 24 -1.82 1.26 12.37
C LYS A 24 -1.08 2.41 13.07
N ARG A 25 0.25 2.47 12.92
CA ARG A 25 1.08 3.53 13.53
C ARG A 25 0.75 4.92 13.02
N LEU A 26 0.43 5.04 11.74
CA LEU A 26 0.04 6.30 11.10
C LEU A 26 -1.43 6.69 11.34
N LYS A 27 -2.21 5.86 12.05
CA LYS A 27 -3.65 6.05 12.28
C LYS A 27 -4.44 6.23 10.98
N LEU A 28 -4.17 5.38 9.98
CA LEU A 28 -4.83 5.39 8.66
C LEU A 28 -5.81 4.20 8.52
N PRO A 29 -6.94 4.18 9.25
CA PRO A 29 -7.83 3.01 9.30
C PRO A 29 -8.46 2.68 7.93
N TYR A 30 -8.77 3.69 7.12
CA TYR A 30 -9.41 3.51 5.81
C TYR A 30 -8.45 2.97 4.75
N ILE A 31 -7.21 3.45 4.74
CA ILE A 31 -6.15 2.87 3.91
C ILE A 31 -5.89 1.43 4.31
N ARG A 32 -5.82 1.13 5.61
CA ARG A 32 -5.59 -0.24 6.09
C ARG A 32 -6.62 -1.24 5.56
N ARG A 33 -7.91 -0.87 5.61
CA ARG A 33 -8.99 -1.71 5.07
C ARG A 33 -8.85 -1.90 3.56
N SER A 34 -8.60 -0.82 2.83
CA SER A 34 -8.46 -0.87 1.37
C SER A 34 -7.23 -1.67 0.94
N LEU A 35 -6.15 -1.61 1.71
CA LEU A 35 -4.89 -2.31 1.46
C LEU A 35 -5.08 -3.83 1.44
N THR A 36 -5.84 -4.40 2.38
CA THR A 36 -6.04 -5.85 2.47
C THR A 36 -6.83 -6.41 1.29
N ASP A 37 -7.74 -5.62 0.73
CA ASP A 37 -8.60 -6.04 -0.39
C ASP A 37 -7.93 -5.75 -1.75
N LEU A 38 -7.20 -4.63 -1.86
CA LEU A 38 -6.64 -4.15 -3.12
C LEU A 38 -5.33 -4.83 -3.49
N ILE A 39 -4.42 -5.07 -2.53
CA ILE A 39 -3.08 -5.61 -2.83
C ILE A 39 -3.12 -7.00 -3.49
N PRO A 40 -3.94 -7.98 -3.03
CA PRO A 40 -4.05 -9.27 -3.70
C PRO A 40 -4.55 -9.13 -5.15
N THR A 41 -5.55 -8.28 -5.35
CA THR A 41 -6.14 -7.99 -6.67
C THR A 41 -5.13 -7.34 -7.61
N ALA A 42 -4.45 -6.29 -7.14
CA ALA A 42 -3.42 -5.59 -7.88
C ALA A 42 -2.25 -6.51 -8.26
N LYS A 43 -1.84 -7.39 -7.36
CA LYS A 43 -0.79 -8.39 -7.63
C LYS A 43 -1.22 -9.40 -8.68
N ALA A 44 -2.44 -9.94 -8.58
CA ALA A 44 -2.99 -10.90 -9.54
C ALA A 44 -3.12 -10.29 -10.95
N GLN A 45 -3.52 -9.02 -11.02
CA GLN A 45 -3.71 -8.28 -12.26
C GLN A 45 -2.46 -7.53 -12.73
N ARG A 46 -1.34 -7.61 -11.99
CA ARG A 46 -0.06 -6.93 -12.29
C ARG A 46 -0.22 -5.43 -12.53
N TRP A 47 -0.98 -4.78 -11.66
CA TRP A 47 -1.17 -3.33 -11.72
C TRP A 47 0.16 -2.59 -11.60
N ASP A 48 0.19 -1.40 -12.18
CA ASP A 48 1.32 -0.48 -11.97
C ASP A 48 1.38 -0.05 -10.49
N PRO A 49 2.57 -0.04 -9.86
CA PRO A 49 2.69 0.36 -8.45
C PRO A 49 2.19 1.78 -8.16
N ALA A 50 2.35 2.72 -9.10
CA ALA A 50 1.85 4.08 -8.91
C ALA A 50 0.32 4.15 -9.03
N GLU A 51 -0.30 3.26 -9.81
CA GLU A 51 -1.76 3.09 -9.83
C GLU A 51 -2.28 2.59 -8.47
N VAL A 52 -1.65 1.58 -7.89
CA VAL A 52 -1.99 1.06 -6.55
C VAL A 52 -1.95 2.17 -5.50
N VAL A 53 -0.88 2.97 -5.49
CA VAL A 53 -0.74 4.10 -4.56
C VAL A 53 -1.82 5.16 -4.79
N ARG A 54 -2.11 5.50 -6.06
CA ARG A 54 -3.16 6.48 -6.40
C ARG A 54 -4.53 6.04 -5.88
N VAL A 55 -4.91 4.77 -6.07
CA VAL A 55 -6.21 4.27 -5.59
C VAL A 55 -6.27 4.26 -4.06
N LEU A 56 -5.22 3.80 -3.38
CA LEU A 56 -5.18 3.79 -1.91
C LEU A 56 -5.30 5.21 -1.32
N LEU A 57 -4.69 6.22 -1.95
CA LEU A 57 -4.80 7.61 -1.53
C LEU A 57 -6.16 8.22 -1.87
N ALA A 58 -6.76 7.86 -3.00
CA ALA A 58 -8.11 8.30 -3.36
C ALA A 58 -9.15 7.83 -2.33
N GLU A 59 -9.04 6.57 -1.87
CA GLU A 59 -9.87 6.04 -0.79
C GLU A 59 -9.69 6.82 0.52
N ALA A 60 -8.47 7.27 0.83
CA ALA A 60 -8.20 8.09 2.02
C ALA A 60 -8.87 9.46 1.94
N LEU A 61 -8.82 10.12 0.78
CA LEU A 61 -9.44 11.42 0.54
C LEU A 61 -10.96 11.37 0.65
N ALA A 62 -11.59 10.26 0.23
CA ALA A 62 -13.04 10.08 0.38
C ALA A 62 -13.52 10.10 1.85
N HIS A 63 -12.61 9.80 2.79
CA HIS A 63 -12.91 9.67 4.22
C HIS A 63 -12.37 10.83 5.08
N ILE A 64 -11.54 11.71 4.53
CA ILE A 64 -11.09 12.95 5.19
C ILE A 64 -12.11 14.04 4.83
N ARG A 65 -13.05 14.32 5.73
CA ARG A 65 -13.94 15.48 5.69
C ARG A 65 -13.66 16.40 6.87
#